data_AF-A0A6I8MHP1-F1
#
_entry.id   AF-A0A6I8MHP1-F1
#
_cell.length_a   1.000
_cell.length_b   1.000
_cell.length_c   1.000
_cell.angle_alpha   90.00
_cell.angle_beta   90.00
_cell.angle_gamma   90.00
#
_symmetry.space_group_name_H-M   'P 1'
#
loop_
_entity.id
_entity.type
_entity.pdbx_description
1 polymer ?
#
loop_
_entity_poly.entity_id
_entity_poly.type
_entity_poly.pdbx_seq_one_letter_code
_entity_poly.pdbx_strand_id
1 'polypeptide(L)'
;MATPLHIAVIGANAAGLYTADLLMRCHNNHRNIYIDIIDPAPAPIGISPYAQATITHPLQSITGSTTKVIGGVTVGADISPIELSSRYAAVITPATTDLAIQAQVAAALTALPQPAVDLPSILRKRSIVHTEWRHSLHLPTGRSLADWQQALATAHGAPVCF
;
A
#
# COMPACT_ATOMS: atom_id res chain seq x y z
N MET A 1 24.04 3.32 6.35
CA MET A 1 22.58 3.58 6.26
C MET A 1 21.87 2.23 6.24
N ALA A 2 20.79 2.06 6.99
CA ALA A 2 20.05 0.80 6.99
C ALA A 2 19.38 0.57 5.63
N THR A 3 19.46 -0.64 5.09
CA THR A 3 18.79 -1.02 3.83
C THR A 3 17.28 -0.82 3.99
N PRO A 4 16.61 -0.15 3.03
CA PRO A 4 15.18 0.08 3.11
C PRO A 4 14.40 -1.23 3.06
N LEU A 5 13.25 -1.26 3.74
CA LEU A 5 12.34 -2.39 3.79
C LEU A 5 11.27 -2.21 2.72
N HIS A 6 11.29 -3.04 1.68
CA HIS A 6 10.26 -3.05 0.64
C HIS A 6 9.21 -4.11 0.99
N ILE A 7 7.95 -3.68 1.15
CA ILE A 7 6.83 -4.53 1.52
C ILE A 7 5.77 -4.47 0.44
N ALA A 8 5.29 -5.63 -0.01
CA ALA A 8 4.11 -5.73 -0.86
C ALA A 8 2.86 -5.94 0.00
N VAL A 9 1.79 -5.21 -0.29
CA VAL A 9 0.47 -5.40 0.31
C VAL A 9 -0.50 -5.78 -0.81
N ILE A 10 -1.22 -6.89 -0.65
CA ILE A 10 -2.14 -7.39 -1.66
C ILE A 10 -3.54 -6.84 -1.37
N GLY A 11 -4.05 -6.04 -2.30
CA GLY A 11 -5.35 -5.40 -2.26
C GLY A 11 -5.31 -3.98 -1.70
N ALA A 12 -5.96 -3.05 -2.39
CA ALA A 12 -6.20 -1.67 -1.98
C ALA A 12 -7.58 -1.51 -1.30
N ASN A 13 -8.09 -2.56 -0.65
CA ASN A 13 -9.29 -2.53 0.17
C ASN A 13 -8.99 -1.92 1.56
N ALA A 14 -10.02 -1.81 2.42
CA ALA A 14 -9.87 -1.18 3.74
C ALA A 14 -8.75 -1.82 4.57
N ALA A 15 -8.61 -3.14 4.52
CA ALA A 15 -7.58 -3.86 5.27
C ALA A 15 -6.17 -3.59 4.71
N GLY A 16 -6.01 -3.54 3.38
CA GLY A 16 -4.74 -3.19 2.74
C GLY A 16 -4.32 -1.74 2.99
N LEU A 17 -5.26 -0.80 2.90
CA LEU A 17 -5.00 0.61 3.21
C LEU A 17 -4.67 0.83 4.69
N TYR A 18 -5.38 0.13 5.58
CA TYR A 18 -5.07 0.14 7.00
C TYR A 18 -3.68 -0.46 7.30
N THR A 19 -3.33 -1.58 6.65
CA THR A 19 -1.99 -2.18 6.74
C THR A 19 -0.91 -1.20 6.32
N ALA A 20 -1.11 -0.50 5.18
CA ALA A 20 -0.18 0.51 4.68
C ALA A 20 -0.06 1.71 5.63
N ASP A 21 -1.17 2.17 6.22
CA ASP A 21 -1.19 3.25 7.22
C ASP A 21 -0.34 2.87 8.44
N LEU A 22 -0.55 1.67 9.01
CA LEU A 22 0.25 1.19 10.14
C LEU A 22 1.75 1.12 9.82
N LEU A 23 2.12 0.57 8.67
CA LEU A 23 3.51 0.52 8.21
C LEU A 23 4.12 1.92 8.07
N MET A 24 3.36 2.89 7.54
CA MET A 24 3.80 4.28 7.41
C MET A 24 3.95 4.99 8.75
N ARG A 25 3.18 4.64 9.78
CA ARG A 25 3.41 5.16 11.15
C ARG A 25 4.75 4.70 11.71
N CYS A 26 5.22 3.51 11.34
CA CYS A 26 6.52 2.98 11.75
C CYS A 26 7.70 3.56 10.95
N HIS A 27 7.45 4.18 9.80
CA HIS A 27 8.49 4.76 8.93
C HIS A 27 9.33 5.83 9.68
N ASN A 28 8.69 6.64 10.53
CA ASN A 28 9.36 7.71 11.26
C ASN A 28 10.26 7.22 12.42
N ASN A 29 10.17 5.94 12.80
CA ASN A 29 10.97 5.34 13.89
C ASN A 29 12.31 4.75 13.37
N HIS A 30 13.01 5.46 12.48
CA HIS A 30 14.37 5.16 11.96
C HIS A 30 14.51 4.02 10.92
N ARG A 31 13.44 3.62 10.22
CA ARG A 31 13.58 2.75 9.04
C ARG A 31 12.84 3.28 7.81
N ASN A 32 13.57 3.30 6.70
CA ASN A 32 12.98 3.56 5.39
C ASN A 32 12.12 2.36 5.00
N ILE A 33 10.82 2.56 4.89
CA ILE A 33 9.85 1.54 4.48
C ILE A 33 9.28 2.01 3.14
N TYR A 34 9.17 1.13 2.16
CA TYR A 34 8.51 1.37 0.88
C TYR A 34 7.39 0.35 0.72
N ILE A 35 6.22 0.81 0.28
CA ILE A 35 5.03 -0.03 0.22
C ILE A 35 4.49 -0.05 -1.21
N ASP A 36 4.37 -1.25 -1.75
CA ASP A 36 3.74 -1.51 -3.04
C ASP A 36 2.40 -2.18 -2.77
N ILE A 37 1.31 -1.42 -2.92
CA ILE A 37 -0.05 -1.99 -2.85
C ILE A 37 -0.40 -2.52 -4.24
N ILE A 38 -0.66 -3.81 -4.36
CA ILE A 38 -0.97 -4.49 -5.63
C ILE A 38 -2.46 -4.80 -5.65
N ASP A 39 -3.20 -4.25 -6.59
CA ASP A 39 -4.65 -4.40 -6.66
C ASP A 39 -5.12 -4.75 -8.09
N PRO A 40 -6.12 -5.64 -8.24
CA PRO A 40 -6.70 -5.94 -9.54
C PRO A 40 -7.46 -4.77 -10.16
N ALA A 41 -7.99 -3.83 -9.36
CA ALA A 41 -8.63 -2.64 -9.90
C ALA A 41 -7.57 -1.70 -10.51
N PRO A 42 -7.81 -1.13 -11.70
CA PRO A 42 -6.86 -0.22 -12.35
C PRO A 42 -6.73 1.12 -11.62
N ALA A 43 -7.66 1.45 -10.74
CA ALA A 43 -7.60 2.64 -9.90
C ALA A 43 -7.99 2.26 -8.47
N PRO A 44 -7.32 2.81 -7.45
CA PRO A 44 -7.74 2.60 -6.08
C PRO A 44 -9.10 3.27 -5.83
N ILE A 45 -10.03 2.54 -5.21
CA ILE A 45 -11.35 3.08 -4.86
C ILE A 45 -11.18 4.01 -3.66
N GLY A 46 -11.80 5.20 -3.70
CA GLY A 46 -11.86 6.10 -2.54
C GLY A 46 -10.55 6.79 -2.15
N ILE A 47 -9.52 6.69 -2.99
CA ILE A 47 -8.22 7.30 -2.78
C ILE A 47 -8.05 8.38 -3.85
N SER A 48 -8.60 9.57 -3.58
CA SER A 48 -8.31 10.71 -4.43
C SER A 48 -6.90 11.22 -4.13
N PRO A 49 -5.98 11.29 -5.10
CA PRO A 49 -4.72 12.00 -4.94
C PRO A 49 -4.94 13.51 -4.75
N TYR A 50 -6.15 14.01 -5.03
CA TYR A 50 -6.57 15.40 -4.88
C TYR A 50 -7.48 15.62 -3.68
N ALA A 51 -7.43 14.76 -2.65
CA ALA A 51 -8.10 15.05 -1.39
C ALA A 51 -7.66 16.45 -0.93
N GLN A 52 -8.61 17.40 -0.95
CA GLN A 52 -8.36 18.78 -0.61
C GLN A 52 -7.67 18.83 0.76
N ALA A 53 -6.66 19.70 0.89
CA ALA A 53 -5.88 19.93 2.11
C ALA A 53 -6.70 20.30 3.38
N THR A 54 -8.04 20.31 3.27
CA THR A 54 -9.01 20.59 4.33
C THR A 54 -9.42 19.35 5.12
N ILE A 55 -9.07 18.12 4.72
CA ILE A 55 -9.25 16.96 5.58
C ILE A 55 -8.21 17.06 6.71
N THR A 56 -8.68 17.32 7.93
CA THR A 56 -7.82 17.36 9.12
C THR A 56 -7.24 15.96 9.33
N HIS A 57 -6.02 15.73 8.87
CA HIS A 57 -5.28 14.51 9.16
C HIS A 57 -4.86 14.53 10.63
N PRO A 58 -5.24 13.52 11.44
CA PRO A 58 -4.83 13.42 12.85
C PRO A 58 -3.31 13.48 13.07
N LEU A 59 -2.51 13.11 12.04
CA LEU A 59 -1.05 13.03 12.08
C LEU A 59 -0.38 14.00 11.09
N GLN A 60 -0.80 15.27 11.09
CA GLN A 60 -0.30 16.36 10.23
C GLN A 60 1.24 16.55 10.18
N SER A 61 2.00 16.00 11.14
CA SER A 61 3.46 16.16 11.22
C SER A 61 4.26 15.16 10.38
N ILE A 62 3.62 14.17 9.75
CA ILE A 62 4.32 13.12 8.99
C ILE A 62 4.33 13.50 7.51
N THR A 63 5.47 14.03 7.06
CA THR A 63 5.65 14.52 5.70
C THR A 63 6.11 13.38 4.78
N GLY A 64 5.17 12.76 4.08
CA GLY A 64 5.47 11.89 2.94
C GLY A 64 5.13 10.43 3.15
N SER A 65 4.44 9.88 2.16
CA SER A 65 4.19 8.45 2.02
C SER A 65 5.07 7.92 0.90
N THR A 66 5.80 6.85 1.18
CA THR A 66 6.55 6.05 0.19
C THR A 66 5.69 4.95 -0.41
N THR A 67 4.37 5.05 -0.25
CA THR A 67 3.40 4.09 -0.77
C THR A 67 3.09 4.41 -2.23
N LYS A 68 3.06 3.37 -3.07
CA LYS A 68 2.47 3.41 -4.40
C LYS A 68 1.41 2.33 -4.54
N VAL A 69 0.39 2.61 -5.37
CA VAL A 69 -0.58 1.60 -5.77
C VAL A 69 -0.28 1.17 -7.21
N ILE A 70 -0.14 -0.13 -7.42
CA ILE A 70 0.02 -0.78 -8.72
C ILE A 70 -1.31 -1.46 -9.03
N GLY A 71 -2.09 -0.84 -9.90
CA GLY A 71 -3.44 -1.29 -10.25
C GLY A 71 -3.46 -2.13 -11.53
N GLY A 72 -4.53 -2.91 -11.71
CA GLY A 72 -4.71 -3.78 -12.88
C GLY A 72 -3.87 -5.05 -12.83
N VAL A 73 -3.39 -5.46 -11.64
CA VAL A 73 -2.51 -6.61 -11.46
C VAL A 73 -3.13 -7.59 -10.47
N THR A 74 -3.36 -8.81 -10.93
CA THR A 74 -3.93 -9.88 -10.13
C THR A 74 -2.84 -10.82 -9.63
N VAL A 75 -2.59 -10.81 -8.32
CA VAL A 75 -1.68 -11.78 -7.70
C VAL A 75 -2.29 -13.19 -7.79
N GLY A 76 -1.49 -14.15 -8.27
CA GLY A 76 -1.91 -15.51 -8.59
C GLY A 76 -2.22 -15.75 -10.07
N ALA A 77 -2.47 -14.70 -10.85
CA ALA A 77 -2.66 -14.79 -12.30
C ALA A 77 -1.52 -14.10 -13.07
N ASP A 78 -1.25 -12.82 -12.78
CA ASP A 78 -0.23 -12.02 -13.47
C ASP A 78 1.15 -12.15 -12.82
N ILE A 79 1.17 -12.29 -11.48
CA ILE A 79 2.39 -12.52 -10.69
C ILE A 79 2.10 -13.47 -9.54
N SER A 80 2.96 -14.47 -9.32
CA SER A 80 2.74 -15.45 -8.25
C SER A 80 3.11 -14.90 -6.86
N PRO A 81 2.46 -15.35 -5.78
CA PRO A 81 2.86 -15.01 -4.41
C PRO A 81 4.31 -15.40 -4.11
N ILE A 82 4.76 -16.55 -4.62
CA ILE A 82 6.14 -17.05 -4.45
C ILE A 82 7.14 -16.08 -5.07
N GLU A 83 6.85 -15.58 -6.26
CA GLU A 83 7.70 -14.58 -6.91
C GLU A 83 7.75 -13.29 -6.10
N LEU A 84 6.61 -12.80 -5.58
CA LEU A 84 6.60 -11.63 -4.72
C LEU A 84 7.45 -11.85 -3.45
N SER A 85 7.31 -12.99 -2.79
CA SER A 85 8.09 -13.31 -1.57
C SER A 85 9.60 -13.42 -1.83
N SER A 86 10.01 -13.74 -3.06
CA SER A 86 11.44 -13.75 -3.44
C SER A 86 12.02 -12.36 -3.72
N ARG A 87 11.18 -11.33 -3.79
CA ARG A 87 11.54 -9.96 -4.18
C ARG A 87 11.32 -8.95 -3.06
N TYR A 88 10.23 -9.08 -2.32
CA TYR A 88 9.88 -8.21 -1.20
C TYR A 88 10.34 -8.82 0.12
N ALA A 89 10.75 -7.97 1.06
CA ALA A 89 11.10 -8.41 2.40
C ALA A 89 9.90 -9.05 3.11
N ALA A 90 8.69 -8.55 2.86
CA ALA A 90 7.45 -9.15 3.29
C ALA A 90 6.36 -8.96 2.23
N VAL A 91 5.47 -9.93 2.13
CA VAL A 91 4.25 -9.86 1.31
C VAL A 91 3.07 -10.10 2.24
N ILE A 92 2.19 -9.10 2.36
CA ILE A 92 1.05 -9.15 3.27
C ILE A 92 -0.22 -9.33 2.44
N THR A 93 -0.93 -10.42 2.69
CA THR A 93 -2.35 -10.53 2.35
C THR A 93 -3.12 -10.14 3.61
N PRO A 94 -3.73 -8.95 3.67
CA PRO A 94 -4.31 -8.43 4.90
C PRO A 94 -5.39 -9.35 5.47
N ALA A 95 -5.31 -9.61 6.78
CA ALA A 95 -6.38 -10.26 7.52
C ALA A 95 -7.64 -9.36 7.60
N THR A 96 -8.71 -9.88 8.19
CA THR A 96 -10.00 -9.17 8.29
C THR A 96 -10.21 -8.45 9.61
N THR A 97 -9.35 -8.65 10.61
CA THR A 97 -9.48 -8.06 11.95
C THR A 97 -8.28 -7.20 12.31
N ASP A 98 -8.53 -6.18 13.12
CA ASP A 98 -7.53 -5.20 13.55
C ASP A 98 -6.29 -5.84 14.19
N LEU A 99 -6.51 -6.73 15.17
CA LEU A 99 -5.44 -7.43 15.88
C LEU A 99 -4.60 -8.33 14.95
N ALA A 100 -5.25 -9.03 14.00
CA ALA A 100 -4.53 -9.90 13.07
C ALA A 100 -3.69 -9.08 12.09
N ILE A 101 -4.20 -7.93 11.61
CA ILE A 101 -3.44 -7.02 10.75
C ILE A 101 -2.24 -6.44 11.51
N GLN A 102 -2.42 -6.01 12.77
CA GLN A 102 -1.31 -5.52 13.59
C GLN A 102 -0.23 -6.58 13.80
N ALA A 103 -0.62 -7.84 14.02
CA ALA A 103 0.34 -8.95 14.11
C ALA A 103 1.10 -9.18 12.79
N GLN A 104 0.43 -9.12 11.64
CA GLN A 104 1.06 -9.21 10.32
C GLN A 104 2.06 -8.06 10.10
N VAL A 105 1.69 -6.83 10.47
CA VAL A 105 2.56 -5.65 10.38
C VAL A 105 3.79 -5.81 11.28
N ALA A 106 3.60 -6.22 12.54
CA ALA A 106 4.70 -6.46 13.47
C ALA A 106 5.69 -7.51 12.93
N ALA A 107 5.19 -8.61 12.35
CA ALA A 107 6.02 -9.63 11.71
C ALA A 107 6.75 -9.10 10.47
N ALA A 108 6.08 -8.30 9.63
CA ALA A 108 6.72 -7.69 8.46
C ALA A 108 7.87 -6.74 8.84
N LEU A 109 7.74 -6.03 9.98
CA LEU A 109 8.79 -5.16 10.50
C LEU A 109 10.00 -5.94 11.05
N THR A 110 9.93 -7.24 11.31
CA THR A 110 11.13 -8.00 11.69
C THR A 110 11.81 -8.68 10.50
N ALA A 111 11.23 -8.56 9.30
CA ALA A 111 11.78 -9.16 8.10
C ALA A 111 13.15 -8.59 7.70
N LEU A 112 13.96 -9.45 7.09
CA LEU A 112 15.27 -9.06 6.55
C LEU A 112 15.07 -8.20 5.29
N PRO A 113 15.77 -7.06 5.16
CA PRO A 113 15.73 -6.26 3.95
C PRO A 113 16.14 -7.06 2.71
N GLN A 114 15.40 -6.90 1.62
CA GLN A 114 15.74 -7.43 0.31
C GLN A 114 16.20 -6.29 -0.62
N PRO A 115 16.92 -6.60 -1.71
CA PRO A 115 17.26 -5.60 -2.73
C PRO A 115 16.01 -4.88 -3.25
N ALA A 116 16.17 -3.62 -3.63
CA ALA A 116 15.06 -2.81 -4.12
C ALA A 116 14.36 -3.48 -5.32
N VAL A 117 13.03 -3.50 -5.29
CA VAL A 117 12.19 -4.11 -6.33
C VAL A 117 11.59 -3.04 -7.23
N ASP A 118 11.77 -3.19 -8.53
CA ASP A 118 11.03 -2.44 -9.55
C ASP A 118 9.99 -3.36 -10.21
N LEU A 119 8.89 -3.59 -9.49
CA LEU A 119 7.77 -4.41 -9.98
C LEU A 119 7.17 -3.87 -11.29
N PRO A 120 6.92 -2.55 -11.45
CA PRO A 120 6.46 -2.00 -12.73
C PRO A 120 7.34 -2.39 -13.92
N SER A 121 8.67 -2.37 -13.78
CA SER A 121 9.56 -2.84 -14.86
C SER A 121 9.41 -4.33 -15.17
N ILE A 122 9.18 -5.18 -14.17
CA ILE A 122 8.94 -6.61 -14.37
C ILE A 122 7.64 -6.83 -15.14
N LEU A 123 6.58 -6.12 -14.75
CA LEU A 123 5.28 -6.19 -15.42
C LEU A 123 5.35 -5.72 -16.87
N ARG A 124 6.04 -4.60 -17.14
CA ARG A 124 6.27 -4.10 -18.52
C ARG A 124 7.00 -5.12 -19.38
N LYS A 125 8.07 -5.75 -18.87
CA LYS A 125 8.83 -6.78 -19.60
C LYS A 125 7.98 -8.00 -19.97
N ARG A 126 6.89 -8.24 -19.24
CA ARG A 126 5.93 -9.33 -19.46
C ARG A 126 4.69 -8.89 -20.25
N SER A 127 4.66 -7.64 -20.74
CA SER A 127 3.51 -7.06 -21.43
C SER A 127 2.21 -7.08 -20.61
N ILE A 128 2.33 -7.02 -19.27
CA ILE A 128 1.18 -6.90 -18.37
C ILE A 128 0.81 -5.42 -18.24
N VAL A 129 -0.41 -5.10 -18.69
CA VAL A 129 -0.98 -3.75 -18.57
C VAL A 129 -1.27 -3.45 -17.10
N HIS A 130 -0.80 -2.31 -16.61
CA HIS A 130 -0.98 -1.89 -15.22
C HIS A 130 -1.01 -0.37 -15.14
N THR A 131 -1.52 0.14 -14.03
CA THR A 131 -1.45 1.56 -13.66
C THR A 131 -0.48 1.75 -12.50
N GLU A 132 0.09 2.93 -12.41
CA GLU A 132 0.97 3.31 -11.30
C GLU A 132 0.47 4.61 -10.67
N TRP A 133 0.10 4.53 -9.40
CA TRP A 133 -0.37 5.66 -8.61
C TRP A 133 0.69 6.01 -7.57
N ARG A 134 1.56 6.97 -7.92
CA ARG A 134 2.64 7.45 -7.05
C ARG A 134 2.17 8.58 -6.17
N HIS A 135 2.59 8.59 -4.90
CA HIS A 135 2.19 9.59 -3.92
C HIS A 135 0.65 9.74 -3.83
N SER A 136 -0.09 8.69 -4.19
CA SER A 136 -1.54 8.72 -4.26
C SER A 136 -2.20 8.77 -2.88
N LEU A 137 -1.41 8.56 -1.84
CA LEU A 137 -1.85 8.35 -0.49
C LEU A 137 -1.12 9.29 0.46
N HIS A 138 -1.89 10.16 1.12
CA HIS A 138 -1.43 10.93 2.27
C HIS A 138 -1.49 10.05 3.54
N LEU A 139 -0.60 9.06 3.60
CA LEU A 139 -0.37 8.24 4.79
C LEU A 139 0.80 8.81 5.60
N PRO A 140 0.81 8.54 6.93
CA PRO A 140 -0.21 7.86 7.71
C PRO A 140 -1.42 8.76 8.05
N THR A 141 -2.59 8.15 8.29
CA THR A 141 -3.85 8.90 8.47
C THR A 141 -4.40 8.88 9.89
N GLY A 142 -3.87 8.07 10.80
CA GLY A 142 -4.47 7.95 12.14
C GLY A 142 -5.73 7.08 12.20
N ARG A 143 -6.33 6.71 11.06
CA ARG A 143 -7.56 5.90 10.94
C ARG A 143 -7.40 4.49 11.52
N SER A 144 -8.48 3.98 12.11
CA SER A 144 -8.66 2.56 12.43
C SER A 144 -9.09 1.76 11.19
N LEU A 145 -9.12 0.42 11.30
CA LEU A 145 -9.70 -0.43 10.25
C LEU A 145 -11.17 -0.08 9.95
N ALA A 146 -11.96 0.21 10.99
CA ALA A 146 -13.37 0.58 10.85
C ALA A 146 -13.54 1.91 10.11
N ASP A 147 -12.68 2.90 10.38
CA ASP A 147 -12.70 4.18 9.67
C ASP A 147 -12.38 4.00 8.18
N TRP A 148 -11.44 3.11 7.84
CA TRP A 148 -11.13 2.77 6.45
C TRP A 148 -12.29 2.05 5.77
N GLN A 149 -12.96 1.12 6.46
CA GLN A 149 -14.15 0.45 5.95
C GLN A 149 -15.27 1.46 5.65
N GLN A 150 -15.54 2.37 6.59
CA GLN A 150 -16.54 3.42 6.42
C GLN A 150 -16.19 4.36 5.26
N ALA A 151 -14.92 4.79 5.17
CA ALA A 151 -14.47 5.68 4.11
C ALA A 151 -14.65 5.05 2.72
N LEU A 152 -14.32 3.76 2.56
CA LEU A 152 -14.51 3.04 1.30
C LEU A 152 -15.98 2.73 1.00
N ALA A 153 -16.82 2.52 2.02
CA ALA A 153 -18.25 2.31 1.81
C ALA A 153 -18.95 3.54 1.21
N THR A 154 -18.45 4.74 1.50
CA THR A 154 -18.95 6.01 0.95
C THR A 154 -18.12 6.52 -0.23
N ALA A 155 -17.08 5.79 -0.62
CA ALA A 155 -16.22 6.20 -1.72
C ALA A 155 -16.92 6.02 -3.05
N HIS A 156 -16.80 7.03 -3.91
CA HIS A 156 -17.28 6.98 -5.28
C HIS A 156 -16.13 7.28 -6.22
N GLY A 157 -16.10 6.60 -7.36
CA GLY A 157 -15.18 6.94 -8.44
C GLY A 157 -15.54 8.33 -8.97
N ALA A 158 -14.61 9.28 -8.87
CA ALA A 158 -14.75 10.54 -9.57
C ALA A 158 -14.41 10.29 -11.05
N PRO A 159 -15.32 10.57 -12.01
CA PRO A 159 -14.97 10.52 -13.41
C PRO A 159 -13.88 11.54 -13.68
N VAL A 160 -12.70 11.06 -14.05
CA VAL A 160 -11.62 11.91 -14.58
C VAL A 160 -11.96 12.19 -16.03
N CYS A 161 -12.48 13.38 -16.30
CA CYS A 161 -12.55 13.88 -17.68
C CYS A 161 -11.12 14.17 -18.14
N PHE A 162 -10.74 13.60 -19.28
CA PHE A 162 -9.51 13.95 -20.00
C PHE A 162 -9.72 15.21 -20.84
#